data_AF-A0A7S4UXA3-F1
#
_entry.id   AF-A0A7S4UXA3-F1
#
_cell.length_a   1.000
_cell.length_b   1.000
_cell.length_c   1.000
_cell.angle_alpha   90.00
_cell.angle_beta   90.00
_cell.angle_gamma   90.00
#
_symmetry.space_group_name_H-M   'P 1'
#
loop_
_entity.id
_entity.type
_entity.pdbx_description
1 polymer ?
#
loop_
_entity_poly.entity_id
_entity_poly.type
_entity_poly.pdbx_seq_one_letter_code
_entity_poly.pdbx_strand_id
1 'polypeptide(L)'
;MSSSWACDLRSIDMSPQTTSAVRVSKRFQGSGSLPALVASPKSRQAEEEVRQKFRNTLVSRYHSVVGAWRELDPRQHGRLSFFDFCRACHRLGYERETRQLWEAMDRNRDGFVSLDEFDEDVSRLLQGFAAAVEDRCGSAETAWQRFFAKTPGRCTADVFRRGCEQVGYTRNPDTVFNALNVQMSSKGISFKDFVLLDRWFRGTEEHKGKWDYQMLRPQTTIPARGRPRSAPLPEPLLRP
;
A
#
# COMPACT_ATOMS: atom_id res chain seq x y z
N MET A 1 -18.03 -30.63 0.95
CA MET A 1 -17.49 -30.95 -0.39
C MET A 1 -16.16 -30.23 -0.51
N SER A 2 -15.09 -31.02 -0.43
CA SER A 2 -13.69 -30.58 -0.40
C SER A 2 -13.17 -30.44 -1.83
N SER A 3 -12.46 -29.36 -2.14
CA SER A 3 -11.65 -29.19 -3.36
C SER A 3 -10.62 -28.11 -3.03
N SER A 4 -9.45 -28.48 -2.48
CA SER A 4 -8.24 -28.84 -3.22
C SER A 4 -7.90 -27.84 -4.33
N TRP A 5 -7.20 -26.76 -3.94
CA TRP A 5 -6.44 -25.90 -4.85
C TRP A 5 -4.97 -25.97 -4.44
N ALA A 6 -4.41 -27.17 -4.53
CA ALA A 6 -2.97 -27.36 -4.64
C ALA A 6 -2.68 -27.46 -6.14
N CYS A 7 -2.19 -26.38 -6.74
CA CYS A 7 -1.49 -26.45 -8.01
C CYS A 7 -0.19 -25.67 -7.85
N ASP A 8 0.88 -26.46 -7.77
CA ASP A 8 2.26 -26.09 -8.05
C ASP A 8 2.37 -25.17 -9.27
N LEU A 9 3.06 -24.05 -9.09
CA LEU A 9 3.81 -23.35 -10.14
C LEU A 9 4.76 -22.36 -9.47
N ARG A 10 5.74 -22.92 -8.76
CA ARG A 10 7.06 -22.28 -8.69
C ARG A 10 7.56 -22.19 -10.14
N SER A 11 7.99 -21.00 -10.56
CA SER A 11 8.61 -20.65 -11.85
C SER A 11 7.71 -19.84 -12.77
N ILE A 12 7.56 -18.56 -12.45
CA ILE A 12 7.54 -17.53 -13.49
C ILE A 12 8.90 -16.83 -13.38
N ASP A 13 9.85 -17.32 -14.17
CA ASP A 13 11.17 -16.71 -14.35
C ASP A 13 11.00 -15.48 -15.25
N MET A 14 11.35 -14.30 -14.73
CA MET A 14 11.33 -13.01 -15.43
C MET A 14 12.76 -12.50 -15.61
N SER A 15 13.62 -13.34 -16.17
CA SER A 15 15.01 -13.01 -16.50
C SER A 15 15.14 -12.44 -17.92
N PRO A 16 15.61 -11.20 -18.10
CA PRO A 16 16.28 -10.80 -19.33
C PRO A 16 17.78 -11.11 -19.26
N GLN A 17 18.27 -11.85 -20.26
CA GLN A 17 19.65 -12.26 -20.40
C GLN A 17 20.61 -11.08 -20.68
N THR A 18 21.75 -11.10 -19.97
CA THR A 18 23.10 -10.62 -20.31
C THR A 18 23.31 -9.16 -20.77
N THR A 19 24.14 -8.42 -20.02
CA THR A 19 25.32 -7.72 -20.57
C THR A 19 26.39 -7.54 -19.49
N SER A 20 27.64 -7.63 -19.94
CA SER A 20 28.85 -7.84 -19.14
C SER A 20 29.41 -6.57 -18.48
N ALA A 21 30.34 -6.78 -17.55
CA ALA A 21 30.89 -5.86 -16.56
C ALA A 21 31.67 -4.65 -17.10
N VAL A 22 31.70 -3.56 -16.31
CA VAL A 22 32.91 -2.72 -16.14
C VAL A 22 33.04 -2.31 -14.67
N ARG A 23 34.17 -2.64 -14.07
CA ARG A 23 34.58 -2.25 -12.71
C ARG A 23 35.37 -0.94 -12.82
N VAL A 24 34.80 0.18 -12.38
CA VAL A 24 35.54 1.46 -12.26
C VAL A 24 35.64 1.83 -10.79
N SER A 25 36.82 1.63 -10.22
CA SER A 25 37.24 2.26 -8.98
C SER A 25 37.53 3.73 -9.22
N LYS A 26 36.90 4.66 -8.49
CA LYS A 26 37.48 6.00 -8.28
C LYS A 26 37.08 6.58 -6.91
N ARG A 27 38.10 7.16 -6.29
CA ARG A 27 38.17 7.73 -4.94
C ARG A 27 37.17 8.86 -4.72
N PHE A 28 36.70 8.94 -3.48
CA PHE A 28 35.84 9.99 -2.94
C PHE A 28 36.69 11.17 -2.44
N GLN A 29 36.50 12.37 -2.99
CA GLN A 29 36.81 13.65 -2.35
C GLN A 29 35.87 14.73 -2.91
N GLY A 30 35.27 15.53 -2.03
CA GLY A 30 34.60 16.78 -2.41
C GLY A 30 33.20 16.96 -1.82
N SER A 31 33.13 17.75 -0.75
CA SER A 31 31.91 18.35 -0.21
C SER A 31 31.25 19.24 -1.27
N GLY A 32 30.10 18.81 -1.79
CA GLY A 32 29.26 19.59 -2.68
C GLY A 32 27.81 19.11 -2.53
N SER A 33 26.89 20.06 -2.41
CA SER A 33 25.44 19.81 -2.30
C SER A 33 25.00 18.82 -3.39
N LEU A 34 24.36 17.72 -2.99
CA LEU A 34 23.88 16.69 -3.91
C LEU A 34 22.85 17.32 -4.86
N PRO A 35 23.10 17.37 -6.19
CA PRO A 35 22.05 17.70 -7.13
C PRO A 35 20.98 16.60 -7.04
N ALA A 36 19.71 17.00 -6.96
CA ALA A 36 18.58 16.08 -7.00
C ALA A 36 18.78 15.10 -8.16
N LEU A 37 18.85 13.80 -7.84
CA LEU A 37 19.10 12.74 -8.79
C LEU A 37 17.87 12.62 -9.72
N VAL A 38 17.82 13.45 -10.77
CA VAL A 38 16.74 13.39 -11.76
C VAL A 38 16.91 12.09 -12.53
N ALA A 39 16.06 11.12 -12.21
CA ALA A 39 16.01 9.84 -12.89
C ALA A 39 15.93 10.04 -14.41
N SER A 40 16.76 9.29 -15.16
CA SER A 40 16.81 9.35 -16.62
C SER A 40 15.43 9.04 -17.22
N PRO A 41 15.02 9.65 -18.35
CA PRO A 41 13.73 9.35 -18.99
C PRO A 41 13.50 7.86 -19.24
N LYS A 42 14.57 7.11 -19.53
CA LYS A 42 14.53 5.65 -19.73
C LYS A 42 14.20 4.87 -18.46
N SER A 43 14.62 5.33 -17.27
CA SER A 43 14.31 4.62 -16.02
C SER A 43 12.87 4.86 -15.57
N ARG A 44 12.32 6.05 -15.83
CA ARG A 44 10.91 6.36 -15.52
C ARG A 44 9.92 5.53 -16.33
N GLN A 45 10.21 5.30 -17.61
CA GLN A 45 9.38 4.44 -18.46
C GLN A 45 9.39 2.98 -17.95
N ALA A 46 10.57 2.47 -17.58
CA ALA A 46 10.68 1.14 -16.99
C ALA A 46 9.92 1.02 -15.66
N GLU A 47 9.98 2.04 -14.79
CA GLU A 47 9.21 2.10 -13.53
C GLU A 47 7.70 2.10 -13.78
N GLU A 48 7.21 2.87 -14.77
CA GLU A 48 5.80 2.86 -15.17
C GLU A 48 5.37 1.47 -15.65
N GLU A 49 6.14 0.83 -16.53
CA GLU A 49 5.83 -0.49 -17.05
C GLU A 49 5.73 -1.54 -15.94
N VAL A 50 6.64 -1.51 -14.96
CA VAL A 50 6.62 -2.38 -13.78
C VAL A 50 5.35 -2.15 -12.96
N ARG A 51 5.01 -0.88 -12.69
CA ARG A 51 3.79 -0.53 -11.96
C ARG A 51 2.53 -1.00 -12.69
N GLN A 52 2.41 -0.70 -13.98
CA GLN A 52 1.24 -1.10 -14.77
C GLN A 52 1.09 -2.61 -14.82
N LYS A 53 2.19 -3.35 -15.01
CA LYS A 53 2.17 -4.81 -14.97
C LYS A 53 1.70 -5.34 -13.61
N PHE A 54 2.21 -4.78 -12.51
CA PHE A 54 1.78 -5.16 -11.17
C PHE A 54 0.30 -4.87 -10.91
N ARG A 55 -0.13 -3.64 -11.21
CA ARG A 55 -1.53 -3.22 -11.15
C ARG A 55 -2.44 -4.17 -11.94
N ASN A 56 -2.13 -4.39 -13.22
CA ASN A 56 -2.96 -5.21 -14.11
C ASN A 56 -3.04 -6.67 -13.63
N THR A 57 -1.95 -7.21 -13.09
CA THR A 57 -1.94 -8.57 -12.54
C THR A 57 -2.87 -8.68 -11.33
N LEU A 58 -2.83 -7.70 -10.41
CA LEU A 58 -3.72 -7.69 -9.25
C LEU A 58 -5.17 -7.43 -9.62
N VAL A 59 -5.45 -6.47 -10.51
CA VAL A 59 -6.81 -6.18 -10.99
C VAL A 59 -7.40 -7.40 -11.69
N SER A 60 -6.62 -8.14 -12.47
CA SER A 60 -7.08 -9.38 -13.12
C SER A 60 -7.44 -10.46 -12.09
N ARG A 61 -6.70 -10.56 -10.98
CA ARG A 61 -6.94 -11.54 -9.91
C ARG A 61 -8.12 -11.15 -9.02
N TYR A 62 -8.30 -9.87 -8.75
CA TYR A 62 -9.25 -9.34 -7.76
C TYR A 62 -10.42 -8.57 -8.40
N HIS A 63 -10.54 -8.61 -9.72
CA HIS A 63 -11.62 -8.09 -10.56
C HIS A 63 -11.81 -6.57 -10.55
N SER A 64 -11.27 -5.87 -9.55
CA SER A 64 -11.35 -4.41 -9.40
C SER A 64 -10.09 -3.86 -8.75
N VAL A 65 -9.81 -2.58 -9.00
CA VAL A 65 -8.70 -1.84 -8.37
C VAL A 65 -8.88 -1.78 -6.85
N VAL A 66 -10.09 -1.48 -6.39
CA VAL A 66 -10.42 -1.43 -4.96
C VAL A 66 -10.27 -2.82 -4.32
N GLY A 67 -10.63 -3.90 -5.03
CA GLY A 67 -10.38 -5.27 -4.59
C GLY A 67 -8.90 -5.60 -4.46
N ALA A 68 -8.11 -5.28 -5.48
CA ALA A 68 -6.66 -5.42 -5.44
C ALA A 68 -6.03 -4.62 -4.29
N TRP A 69 -6.46 -3.38 -4.09
CA TRP A 69 -5.96 -2.53 -3.03
C TRP A 69 -6.28 -3.05 -1.63
N ARG A 70 -7.47 -3.63 -1.41
CA ARG A 70 -7.82 -4.26 -0.12
C ARG A 70 -6.94 -5.45 0.22
N GLU A 71 -6.48 -6.17 -0.79
CA GLU A 71 -5.58 -7.30 -0.62
C GLU A 71 -4.14 -6.85 -0.37
N LEU A 72 -3.76 -5.66 -0.85
CA LEU A 72 -2.50 -5.01 -0.51
C LEU A 72 -2.54 -4.38 0.90
N ASP A 73 -3.64 -3.73 1.25
CA ASP A 73 -3.89 -3.05 2.53
C ASP A 73 -4.96 -3.79 3.36
N PRO A 74 -4.63 -4.97 3.93
CA PRO A 74 -5.58 -5.74 4.73
C PRO A 74 -5.97 -5.03 6.02
N ARG A 75 -5.18 -4.05 6.47
CA ARG A 75 -5.44 -3.26 7.68
C ARG A 75 -6.29 -2.01 7.38
N GLN A 76 -6.51 -1.69 6.11
CA GLN A 76 -7.36 -0.57 5.66
C GLN A 76 -6.89 0.77 6.22
N HIS A 77 -5.57 1.00 6.24
CA HIS A 77 -5.00 2.30 6.65
C HIS A 77 -4.94 3.31 5.50
N GLY A 78 -5.20 2.89 4.25
CA GLY A 78 -5.16 3.73 3.06
C GLY A 78 -3.76 3.97 2.49
N ARG A 79 -2.70 3.58 3.20
CA ARG A 79 -1.30 3.65 2.77
C ARG A 79 -0.51 2.47 3.30
N LEU A 80 0.56 2.10 2.59
CA LEU A 80 1.42 0.97 2.90
C LEU A 80 2.84 1.45 3.15
N SER A 81 3.40 1.10 4.31
CA SER A 81 4.85 1.19 4.51
C SER A 81 5.58 0.14 3.68
N PHE A 82 6.89 0.29 3.48
CA PHE A 82 7.70 -0.73 2.78
C PHE A 82 7.53 -2.13 3.40
N PHE A 83 7.44 -2.21 4.74
CA PHE A 83 7.26 -3.48 5.43
C PHE A 83 5.87 -4.09 5.19
N ASP A 84 4.81 -3.28 5.27
CA ASP A 84 3.45 -3.75 5.01
C ASP A 84 3.30 -4.17 3.54
N PHE A 85 3.89 -3.41 2.62
CA PHE A 85 3.94 -3.73 1.21
C PHE A 85 4.69 -5.04 0.95
N CYS A 86 5.87 -5.25 1.55
CA CYS A 86 6.60 -6.51 1.43
C CYS A 86 5.79 -7.70 1.94
N ARG A 87 5.15 -7.55 3.10
CA ARG A 87 4.31 -8.60 3.68
C ARG A 87 3.09 -8.90 2.80
N ALA A 88 2.49 -7.88 2.21
CA ALA A 88 1.40 -8.05 1.26
C ALA A 88 1.86 -8.77 -0.02
N CYS A 89 2.95 -8.31 -0.63
CA CYS A 89 3.55 -8.93 -1.81
C CYS A 89 3.88 -10.42 -1.58
N HIS A 90 4.50 -10.76 -0.45
CA HIS A 90 4.79 -12.14 -0.09
C HIS A 90 3.52 -12.99 0.03
N ARG A 91 2.46 -12.49 0.68
CA ARG A 91 1.15 -13.18 0.77
C ARG A 91 0.54 -13.39 -0.62
N LEU A 92 0.77 -12.46 -1.54
CA LEU A 92 0.24 -12.48 -2.89
C LEU A 92 1.08 -13.35 -3.86
N GLY A 93 2.28 -13.77 -3.45
CA GLY A 93 3.20 -14.60 -4.24
C GLY A 93 4.31 -13.82 -4.96
N TYR A 94 4.51 -12.54 -4.64
CA TYR A 94 5.55 -11.68 -5.20
C TYR A 94 6.76 -11.58 -4.26
N GLU A 95 7.69 -12.54 -4.36
CA GLU A 95 8.86 -12.60 -3.47
C GLU A 95 10.15 -12.05 -4.09
N ARG A 96 10.33 -12.13 -5.41
CA ARG A 96 11.67 -12.01 -6.02
C ARG A 96 12.09 -10.61 -6.45
N GLU A 97 11.20 -9.62 -6.44
CA GLU A 97 11.49 -8.26 -6.96
C GLU A 97 10.81 -7.13 -6.16
N THR A 98 10.42 -7.41 -4.90
CA THR A 98 9.61 -6.50 -4.09
C THR A 98 10.24 -5.11 -3.91
N ARG A 99 11.59 -5.03 -3.89
CA ARG A 99 12.31 -3.76 -3.80
C ARG A 99 12.19 -2.91 -5.07
N GLN A 100 12.42 -3.50 -6.23
CA GLN A 100 12.29 -2.79 -7.51
C GLN A 100 10.83 -2.35 -7.72
N LEU A 101 9.89 -3.22 -7.35
CA LEU A 101 8.48 -2.91 -7.39
C LEU A 101 8.13 -1.75 -6.45
N TRP A 102 8.67 -1.74 -5.22
CA TRP A 102 8.49 -0.63 -4.30
C TRP A 102 9.00 0.69 -4.88
N GLU A 103 10.22 0.68 -5.43
CA GLU A 103 10.84 1.86 -6.04
C GLU A 103 10.02 2.40 -7.24
N ALA A 104 9.31 1.52 -7.96
CA ALA A 104 8.39 1.90 -9.04
C ALA A 104 7.01 2.39 -8.55
N MET A 105 6.58 1.95 -7.36
CA MET A 105 5.29 2.29 -6.76
C MET A 105 5.33 3.61 -5.98
N ASP A 106 6.35 3.83 -5.15
CA ASP A 106 6.56 5.04 -4.33
C ASP A 106 7.06 6.21 -5.22
N ARG A 107 6.12 6.82 -5.96
CA ARG A 107 6.41 7.85 -6.99
C ARG A 107 6.98 9.11 -6.37
N ASN A 108 6.47 9.48 -5.19
CA ASN A 108 6.84 10.71 -4.50
C ASN A 108 8.04 10.51 -3.55
N ARG A 109 8.47 9.26 -3.32
CA ARG A 109 9.56 8.87 -2.42
C ARG A 109 9.31 9.31 -0.98
N ASP A 110 8.05 9.30 -0.55
CA ASP A 110 7.64 9.65 0.81
C ASP A 110 7.75 8.45 1.78
N GLY A 111 8.10 7.27 1.27
CA GLY A 111 8.24 6.05 2.05
C GLY A 111 6.93 5.31 2.28
N PHE A 112 5.86 5.72 1.60
CA PHE A 112 4.56 5.07 1.58
C PHE A 112 4.09 4.82 0.14
N VAL A 113 3.25 3.81 -0.02
CA VAL A 113 2.48 3.62 -1.24
C VAL A 113 1.01 3.82 -0.90
N SER A 114 0.36 4.71 -1.63
CA SER A 114 -1.06 5.04 -1.48
C SER A 114 -1.92 4.54 -2.65
N LEU A 115 -3.24 4.58 -2.51
CA LEU A 115 -4.15 4.21 -3.60
C LEU A 115 -3.93 5.08 -4.84
N ASP A 116 -3.56 6.35 -4.67
CA ASP A 116 -3.23 7.28 -5.76
C ASP A 116 -2.06 6.81 -6.62
N GLU A 117 -1.05 6.22 -5.99
CA GLU A 117 0.13 5.70 -6.67
C GLU A 117 -0.11 4.32 -7.29
N PHE A 118 -1.11 3.59 -6.79
CA PHE A 118 -1.55 2.34 -7.39
C PHE A 118 -2.49 2.57 -8.59
N ASP A 119 -3.42 3.50 -8.46
CA ASP A 119 -4.39 3.90 -9.48
C ASP A 119 -4.94 5.31 -9.22
N GLU A 120 -4.38 6.28 -9.93
CA GLU A 120 -4.70 7.70 -9.79
C GLU A 120 -6.18 8.01 -10.14
N ASP A 121 -6.73 7.32 -11.14
CA ASP A 121 -8.09 7.57 -11.62
C ASP A 121 -9.14 7.10 -10.61
N VAL A 122 -8.99 5.89 -10.08
CA VAL A 122 -9.86 5.35 -9.03
C VAL A 122 -9.69 6.13 -7.73
N SER A 123 -8.46 6.49 -7.38
CA SER A 123 -8.18 7.35 -6.21
C SER A 123 -8.95 8.67 -6.30
N ARG A 124 -8.81 9.40 -7.41
CA ARG A 124 -9.49 10.69 -7.64
C ARG A 124 -11.01 10.55 -7.67
N LEU A 125 -11.51 9.46 -8.24
CA LEU A 125 -12.95 9.17 -8.29
C LEU A 125 -13.52 8.99 -6.89
N LEU A 126 -12.89 8.13 -6.07
CA LEU A 126 -13.34 7.83 -4.72
C LEU A 126 -13.13 9.00 -3.76
N GLN A 127 -12.03 9.74 -3.90
CA GLN A 127 -11.76 10.94 -3.11
C GLN A 127 -12.85 12.01 -3.35
N GLY A 128 -13.22 12.25 -4.61
CA GLY A 128 -14.30 13.19 -4.93
C GLY A 128 -15.66 12.79 -4.36
N PHE A 129 -15.94 11.48 -4.31
CA PHE A 129 -17.15 10.97 -3.67
C PHE A 129 -17.08 11.06 -2.14
N ALA A 130 -15.95 10.70 -1.54
CA ALA A 130 -15.72 10.79 -0.11
C ALA A 130 -15.88 12.23 0.40
N ALA A 131 -15.34 13.22 -0.32
CA ALA A 131 -15.51 14.63 0.00
C ALA A 131 -16.99 15.05 0.02
N ALA A 132 -17.77 14.69 -1.00
CA ALA A 132 -19.20 15.01 -1.04
C ALA A 132 -19.97 14.36 0.13
N VAL A 133 -19.61 13.11 0.46
CA VAL A 133 -20.16 12.37 1.62
C VAL A 133 -19.82 13.05 2.94
N GLU A 134 -18.57 13.47 3.12
CA GLU A 134 -18.08 14.18 4.31
C GLU A 134 -18.76 15.56 4.45
N ASP A 135 -18.84 16.34 3.38
CA ASP A 135 -19.48 17.66 3.37
C ASP A 135 -20.95 17.59 3.79
N ARG A 136 -21.68 16.55 3.36
CA ARG A 136 -23.10 16.40 3.68
C ARG A 136 -23.38 15.74 5.03
N CYS A 137 -22.60 14.71 5.37
CA CYS A 137 -22.93 13.78 6.45
C CYS A 137 -21.85 13.67 7.54
N GLY A 138 -20.66 14.25 7.33
CA GLY A 138 -19.49 14.15 8.22
C GLY A 138 -18.75 12.81 8.15
N SER A 139 -19.43 11.70 7.82
CA SER A 139 -18.79 10.39 7.64
C SER A 139 -19.54 9.49 6.67
N ALA A 140 -18.81 8.57 6.05
CA ALA A 140 -19.39 7.52 5.22
C ALA A 140 -20.32 6.60 6.02
N GLU A 141 -19.99 6.31 7.28
CA GLU A 141 -20.89 5.57 8.16
C GLU A 141 -22.25 6.27 8.36
N THR A 142 -22.25 7.58 8.63
CA THR A 142 -23.48 8.35 8.81
C THR A 142 -24.28 8.44 7.51
N ALA A 143 -23.59 8.68 6.39
CA ALA A 143 -24.21 8.72 5.07
C ALA A 143 -24.86 7.39 4.71
N TRP A 144 -24.19 6.27 5.01
CA TRP A 144 -24.71 4.93 4.74
C TRP A 144 -26.08 4.72 5.39
N GLN A 145 -26.18 5.00 6.69
CA GLN A 145 -27.40 4.81 7.48
C GLN A 145 -28.55 5.72 7.01
N ARG A 146 -28.22 6.93 6.53
CA ARG A 146 -29.22 7.92 6.09
C ARG A 146 -29.73 7.66 4.67
N PHE A 147 -28.84 7.32 3.73
CA PHE A 147 -29.14 7.41 2.30
C PHE A 147 -28.89 6.12 1.49
N PHE A 148 -27.99 5.23 1.91
CA PHE A 148 -27.52 4.15 1.04
C PHE A 148 -28.06 2.76 1.41
N ALA A 149 -28.22 2.42 2.69
CA ALA A 149 -28.92 1.21 3.10
C ALA A 149 -29.22 1.20 4.61
N LYS A 150 -30.30 0.49 4.98
CA LYS A 150 -30.51 0.10 6.38
C LYS A 150 -29.64 -1.11 6.71
N THR A 151 -29.00 -1.11 7.87
CA THR A 151 -28.22 -2.25 8.36
C THR A 151 -29.12 -3.25 9.11
N PRO A 152 -28.96 -4.58 8.91
CA PRO A 152 -28.09 -5.25 7.94
C PRO A 152 -28.65 -5.18 6.50
N GLY A 153 -27.82 -4.80 5.53
CA GLY A 153 -28.24 -4.66 4.13
C GLY A 153 -27.09 -4.38 3.17
N ARG A 154 -27.39 -4.42 1.87
CA ARG A 154 -26.50 -3.99 0.78
C ARG A 154 -27.14 -2.85 0.02
N CYS A 155 -26.31 -1.98 -0.54
CA CYS A 155 -26.76 -0.87 -1.36
C CYS A 155 -26.81 -1.32 -2.83
N THR A 156 -28.01 -1.39 -3.41
CA THR A 156 -28.19 -1.66 -4.86
C THR A 156 -27.86 -0.42 -5.68
N ALA A 157 -27.63 -0.59 -6.98
CA ALA A 157 -27.30 0.53 -7.87
C ALA A 157 -28.36 1.65 -7.82
N ASP A 158 -29.65 1.30 -7.83
CA ASP A 158 -30.73 2.30 -7.79
C ASP A 158 -30.77 3.09 -6.48
N VAL A 159 -30.52 2.42 -5.35
CA VAL A 159 -30.45 3.09 -4.05
C VAL A 159 -29.21 3.97 -3.99
N PHE A 160 -28.09 3.49 -4.55
CA PHE A 160 -26.85 4.25 -4.60
C PHE A 160 -26.99 5.54 -5.41
N ARG A 161 -27.63 5.50 -6.59
CA ARG A 161 -27.88 6.70 -7.41
C ARG A 161 -28.70 7.74 -6.66
N ARG A 162 -29.81 7.33 -6.04
CA ARG A 162 -30.62 8.23 -5.20
C ARG A 162 -29.82 8.76 -4.01
N GLY A 163 -29.01 7.93 -3.38
CA GLY A 163 -28.13 8.34 -2.29
C GLY A 163 -27.10 9.41 -2.73
N CYS A 164 -26.50 9.25 -3.90
CA CYS A 164 -25.59 10.22 -4.50
C CYS A 164 -26.27 11.58 -4.74
N GLU A 165 -27.52 11.59 -5.25
CA GLU A 165 -28.31 12.82 -5.42
C GLU A 165 -28.55 13.53 -4.08
N GLN A 166 -28.93 12.79 -3.03
CA GLN A 166 -29.18 13.33 -1.69
C GLN A 166 -27.93 13.87 -0.99
N VAL A 167 -26.77 13.29 -1.33
CA VAL A 167 -25.45 13.73 -0.87
C VAL A 167 -24.93 14.94 -1.67
N GLY A 168 -25.52 15.23 -2.83
CA GLY A 168 -25.08 16.31 -3.71
C GLY A 168 -23.88 15.93 -4.58
N TYR A 169 -23.66 14.63 -4.82
CA TYR A 169 -22.61 14.18 -5.72
C TYR A 169 -23.02 14.41 -7.18
N THR A 170 -22.26 15.23 -7.90
CA THR A 170 -22.62 15.71 -9.25
C THR A 170 -22.02 14.90 -10.40
N ARG A 171 -21.06 14.01 -10.12
CA ARG A 171 -20.43 13.16 -11.15
C ARG A 171 -21.20 11.86 -11.33
N ASN A 172 -20.70 10.99 -12.21
CA ASN A 172 -21.34 9.71 -12.51
C ASN A 172 -21.36 8.76 -11.28
N PRO A 173 -22.53 8.42 -10.72
CA PRO A 173 -22.64 7.52 -9.58
C PRO A 173 -22.29 6.06 -9.94
N ASP A 174 -22.52 5.62 -11.18
CA ASP A 174 -22.30 4.23 -11.58
C ASP A 174 -20.81 3.86 -11.57
N THR A 175 -19.92 4.81 -11.89
CA THR A 175 -18.48 4.57 -11.83
C THR A 175 -18.00 4.37 -10.40
N VAL A 176 -18.52 5.14 -9.45
CA VAL A 176 -18.20 4.98 -8.02
C VAL A 176 -18.80 3.67 -7.52
N PHE A 177 -20.02 3.35 -7.93
CA PHE A 177 -20.69 2.12 -7.53
C PHE A 177 -19.89 0.88 -7.94
N ASN A 178 -19.44 0.85 -9.20
CA ASN A 178 -18.64 -0.25 -9.73
C ASN A 178 -17.27 -0.35 -9.06
N ALA A 179 -16.64 0.78 -8.73
CA ALA A 179 -15.38 0.79 -7.97
C ALA A 179 -15.57 0.22 -6.55
N LEU A 180 -16.63 0.61 -5.83
CA LEU A 180 -16.88 0.17 -4.47
C LEU A 180 -17.47 -1.26 -4.38
N ASN A 181 -18.09 -1.78 -5.44
CA ASN A 181 -18.61 -3.14 -5.48
C ASN A 181 -17.50 -4.17 -5.72
N VAL A 182 -16.57 -4.28 -4.75
CA VAL A 182 -15.33 -5.08 -4.85
C VAL A 182 -15.56 -6.53 -5.28
N GLN A 183 -16.61 -7.16 -4.78
CA GLN A 183 -16.92 -8.56 -5.09
C GLN A 183 -17.75 -8.75 -6.37
N MET A 184 -18.00 -7.66 -7.10
CA MET A 184 -18.97 -7.62 -8.21
C MET A 184 -20.29 -8.31 -7.84
N SER A 185 -20.73 -8.10 -6.59
CA SER A 185 -21.91 -8.78 -6.09
C SER A 185 -23.13 -8.23 -6.80
N SER A 186 -23.95 -9.11 -7.35
CA SER A 186 -25.26 -8.74 -7.91
C SER A 186 -26.18 -8.11 -6.85
N LYS A 187 -25.90 -8.36 -5.56
CA LYS A 187 -26.64 -7.79 -4.43
C LYS A 187 -26.18 -6.38 -4.05
N GLY A 188 -25.13 -5.85 -4.69
CA GLY A 188 -24.63 -4.50 -4.49
C GLY A 188 -23.57 -4.34 -3.40
N ILE A 189 -23.23 -3.08 -3.11
CA ILE A 189 -22.13 -2.68 -2.22
C ILE A 189 -22.44 -3.11 -0.78
N SER A 190 -21.44 -3.60 -0.07
CA SER A 190 -21.56 -3.89 1.36
C SER A 190 -21.16 -2.69 2.22
N PHE A 191 -21.68 -2.61 3.45
CA PHE A 191 -21.27 -1.58 4.40
C PHE A 191 -19.74 -1.55 4.60
N LYS A 192 -19.10 -2.72 4.64
CA LYS A 192 -17.65 -2.83 4.79
C LYS A 192 -16.88 -2.15 3.66
N ASP A 193 -17.39 -2.24 2.43
CA ASP A 193 -16.73 -1.62 1.28
C ASP A 193 -16.98 -0.11 1.25
N PHE A 194 -18.18 0.33 1.67
CA PHE A 194 -18.53 1.75 1.71
C PHE A 194 -17.73 2.53 2.77
N VAL A 195 -17.53 1.95 3.96
CA VAL A 195 -16.79 2.58 5.06
C VAL A 195 -15.28 2.71 4.76
N LEU A 196 -14.76 2.04 3.72
CA LEU A 196 -13.38 2.25 3.28
C LEU A 196 -13.11 3.72 2.90
N LEU A 197 -14.14 4.47 2.47
CA LEU A 197 -14.02 5.90 2.17
C LEU A 197 -13.55 6.69 3.41
N ASP A 198 -14.14 6.41 4.57
CA ASP A 198 -13.72 7.02 5.84
C ASP A 198 -12.28 6.63 6.19
N ARG A 199 -11.87 5.40 5.86
CA ARG A 199 -10.54 4.88 6.20
C ARG A 199 -9.44 5.42 5.30
N TRP A 200 -9.75 5.63 4.03
CA TRP A 200 -8.76 6.03 3.02
C TRP A 200 -8.64 7.54 2.86
N PHE A 201 -9.71 8.30 3.08
CA PHE A 201 -9.74 9.73 2.75
C PHE A 201 -10.03 10.65 3.94
N ARG A 202 -10.61 10.17 5.05
CA ARG A 202 -10.91 11.02 6.20
C ARG A 202 -9.64 11.31 7.01
N GLY A 203 -9.29 12.59 7.16
CA GLY A 203 -8.24 13.03 8.08
C GLY A 203 -6.79 12.94 7.59
N THR A 204 -6.53 13.28 6.32
CA THR A 204 -5.16 13.31 5.76
C THR A 204 -4.24 14.41 6.30
N GLU A 205 -4.66 15.23 7.26
CA GLU A 205 -3.79 16.25 7.88
C GLU A 205 -2.88 15.69 8.98
N GLU A 206 -3.26 14.61 9.70
CA GLU A 206 -2.44 14.11 10.83
C GLU A 206 -1.36 13.09 10.46
N HIS A 207 -1.40 12.51 9.25
CA HIS A 207 -0.45 11.47 8.84
C HIS A 207 0.64 11.94 7.87
N LYS A 208 0.67 13.23 7.49
CA LYS A 208 1.76 13.85 6.72
C LYS A 208 3.05 14.12 7.53
N GLY A 209 3.26 13.46 8.67
CA GLY A 209 4.45 13.72 9.49
C GLY A 209 4.67 12.88 10.75
N LYS A 210 3.89 11.82 11.00
CA LYS A 210 3.99 11.06 12.28
C LYS A 210 4.74 9.73 12.20
N TRP A 211 5.13 9.31 11.00
CA TRP A 211 5.87 8.08 10.80
C TRP A 211 7.14 8.38 10.02
N ASP A 212 8.17 8.82 10.74
CA ASP A 212 9.53 8.84 10.23
C ASP A 212 10.01 7.40 10.06
N TYR A 213 10.60 7.11 8.91
CA TYR A 213 11.27 5.86 8.56
C TYR A 213 12.27 5.39 9.65
N GLN A 214 12.85 6.30 10.43
CA GLN A 214 13.70 5.96 11.57
C GLN A 214 12.95 5.34 12.76
N MET A 215 11.65 5.63 12.94
CA MET A 215 10.83 5.13 14.06
C MET A 215 10.24 3.75 13.81
N LEU A 216 10.12 3.34 12.54
CA LEU A 216 9.58 2.03 12.14
C LEU A 216 10.66 0.94 12.04
N ARG A 217 11.94 1.30 12.16
CA ARG A 217 13.00 0.31 12.32
C ARG A 217 12.87 -0.33 13.72
N PRO A 218 12.86 -1.68 13.83
CA PRO A 218 13.23 -2.30 15.08
C PRO A 218 14.61 -1.75 15.43
N GLN A 219 14.78 -1.18 16.63
CA GLN A 219 16.09 -0.89 17.17
C GLN A 219 16.81 -2.23 17.32
N THR A 220 17.50 -2.71 16.28
CA THR A 220 18.58 -3.68 16.46
C THR A 220 19.77 -2.95 17.05
N THR A 221 19.59 -2.34 18.21
CA THR A 221 20.62 -2.41 19.23
C THR A 221 20.59 -3.85 19.72
N ILE A 222 21.31 -4.72 19.01
CA ILE A 222 21.93 -5.84 19.68
C ILE A 222 22.77 -5.17 20.76
N PRO A 223 22.46 -5.28 22.06
CA PRO A 223 23.38 -4.78 23.07
C PRO A 223 24.68 -5.52 22.79
N ALA A 224 25.75 -4.77 22.53
CA ALA A 224 27.07 -5.36 22.46
C ALA A 224 27.19 -6.23 23.70
N ARG A 225 27.25 -7.56 23.51
CA ARG A 225 27.58 -8.48 24.60
C ARG A 225 28.96 -8.04 25.04
N GLY A 226 29.02 -7.18 26.05
CA GLY A 226 30.23 -6.88 26.76
C GLY A 226 30.79 -8.22 27.17
N ARG A 227 32.00 -8.55 26.71
CA ARG A 227 32.75 -9.66 27.29
C ARG A 227 32.68 -9.46 28.81
N PRO A 228 32.28 -10.47 29.60
CA PRO A 228 32.39 -10.34 31.04
C PRO A 228 33.86 -10.01 31.34
N ARG A 229 34.08 -8.88 32.02
CA ARG A 229 35.37 -8.57 32.62
C ARG A 229 35.76 -9.79 33.45
N SER A 230 36.86 -10.43 33.08
CA SER A 230 37.50 -11.44 33.90
C SER A 230 37.62 -10.91 35.33
N ALA A 231 37.00 -11.61 36.28
CA ALA A 231 37.16 -11.33 37.69
C ALA A 231 38.67 -11.42 38.03
N PRO A 232 39.23 -10.47 38.79
CA PRO A 232 40.60 -10.60 39.25
C PRO A 232 40.72 -11.82 40.19
N LEU A 233 41.72 -12.66 39.94
CA LEU A 233 42.08 -13.80 40.78
C LEU A 233 42.41 -13.33 42.21
N PRO A 234 42.04 -14.08 43.25
CA PRO A 234 42.41 -13.74 44.62
C PRO A 234 43.93 -13.88 44.82
N GLU A 235 44.55 -12.87 45.44
CA GLU A 235 45.96 -12.91 45.83
C GLU A 235 46.25 -14.08 46.80
N PRO A 236 47.38 -14.78 46.64
CA PRO A 236 47.78 -15.82 47.57
C PRO A 236 48.19 -15.22 48.92
N LEU A 237 47.49 -15.64 49.99
CA LEU A 237 47.90 -15.40 51.37
C LEU A 237 49.26 -16.07 51.62
N LEU A 238 50.33 -15.27 51.63
CA LEU A 238 51.58 -15.66 52.25
C LEU A 238 51.40 -15.58 53.77
N ARG A 239 51.28 -16.75 54.41
CA ARG A 239 51.49 -16.90 55.86
C ARG A 239 52.99 -16.92 56.15
N PRO A 240 53.37 -16.53 57.37
CA PRO A 240 53.78 -17.55 58.34
C PRO A 240 52.66 -17.90 59.34
#